data_AF-A0A8I1NQC2-F1
#
_entry.id   AF-A0A8I1NQC2-F1
#
_cell.length_a   1.000
_cell.length_b   1.000
_cell.length_c   1.000
_cell.angle_alpha   90.00
_cell.angle_beta   90.00
_cell.angle_gamma   90.00
#
_symmetry.space_group_name_H-M   'P 1'
#
loop_
_entity.id
_entity.type
_entity.pdbx_description
1 polymer ?
#
loop_
_entity_poly.entity_id
_entity_poly.type
_entity_poly.pdbx_seq_one_letter_code
_entity_poly.pdbx_strand_id
1 'polypeptide(L)'
;MHASPIAETLLLEGPDAGAFAHAQFSSKVDGLAVGRWQFSAWLDAKGRVRALFHLARLEEQRYLLLLRGGEAAAMVEALQRFVFRSRVRLTALPARGLSTGPAQPLHVMTMEGDAVSLGCGSHALLVSATASTDDAWRALQLRDGWPWLPAPMLGTSLPAALSLQRLDAVAVDKGCYPGQEIVARLHFRGGHKRHLHRGTTSQPVQAGDALRIDDREVGCVLDVVDGDGASDVLLVLDDDIAAQLRAGATPSFQRALALTLQTSWSA
;
A
#
# COMPACT_ATOMS: atom_id res chain seq x y z
N MET A 1 17.53 7.33 12.82
CA MET A 1 16.84 8.27 11.92
C MET A 1 16.73 7.59 10.56
N HIS A 2 15.63 6.87 10.32
CA HIS A 2 15.35 6.30 9.01
C HIS A 2 14.98 7.45 8.08
N ALA A 3 15.61 7.56 6.90
CA ALA A 3 15.24 8.57 5.92
C ALA A 3 13.77 8.33 5.51
N SER A 4 12.97 9.39 5.43
CA SER A 4 11.62 9.29 4.84
C SER A 4 11.71 8.65 3.46
N PRO A 5 10.82 7.71 3.13
CA PRO A 5 10.80 7.16 1.78
C PRO A 5 10.58 8.30 0.77
N ILE A 6 11.34 8.26 -0.30
CA ILE A 6 11.15 9.14 -1.45
C ILE A 6 9.79 8.80 -2.07
N ALA A 7 9.04 9.83 -2.48
CA ALA A 7 7.78 9.64 -3.19
C ALA A 7 8.04 9.20 -4.64
N GLU A 8 7.82 7.92 -4.90
CA GLU A 8 7.72 7.38 -6.26
C GLU A 8 6.34 7.72 -6.83
N THR A 9 6.32 8.58 -7.85
CA THR A 9 5.07 9.08 -8.44
C THR A 9 5.02 8.92 -9.95
N LEU A 10 3.84 8.63 -10.47
CA LEU A 10 3.58 8.63 -11.92
C LEU A 10 2.31 9.40 -12.28
N LEU A 11 2.31 10.02 -13.45
CA LEU A 11 1.13 10.60 -14.08
C LEU A 11 0.54 9.64 -15.10
N LEU A 12 -0.78 9.56 -15.10
CA LEU A 12 -1.60 8.92 -16.12
C LEU A 12 -2.50 9.98 -16.76
N GLU A 13 -2.31 10.23 -18.05
CA GLU A 13 -2.90 11.37 -18.74
C GLU A 13 -3.54 10.98 -20.07
N GLY A 14 -4.65 11.64 -20.42
CA GLY A 14 -5.30 11.52 -21.71
C GLY A 14 -6.77 11.07 -21.63
N PRO A 15 -7.50 11.16 -22.75
CA PRO A 15 -8.95 10.93 -22.75
C PRO A 15 -9.34 9.51 -22.32
N ASP A 16 -8.46 8.52 -22.53
CA ASP A 16 -8.72 7.14 -22.15
C ASP A 16 -8.11 6.77 -20.78
N ALA A 17 -7.53 7.74 -20.04
CA ALA A 17 -6.82 7.48 -18.77
C ALA A 17 -7.72 6.82 -17.71
N GLY A 18 -8.94 7.32 -17.52
CA GLY A 18 -9.88 6.75 -16.55
C GLY A 18 -10.29 5.32 -16.91
N ALA A 19 -10.61 5.07 -18.18
CA ALA A 19 -10.97 3.74 -18.67
C ALA A 19 -9.79 2.75 -18.58
N PHE A 20 -8.59 3.20 -18.96
CA PHE A 20 -7.36 2.40 -18.83
C PHE A 20 -7.07 2.04 -17.37
N ALA A 21 -7.11 3.02 -16.46
CA ALA A 21 -6.93 2.79 -15.03
C ALA A 21 -7.99 1.83 -14.47
N HIS A 22 -9.26 2.01 -14.86
CA HIS A 22 -10.34 1.13 -14.42
C HIS A 22 -10.15 -0.32 -14.91
N ALA A 23 -9.60 -0.53 -16.11
CA ALA A 23 -9.34 -1.85 -16.65
C ALA A 23 -8.09 -2.51 -16.04
N GLN A 24 -7.08 -1.73 -15.66
CA GLN A 24 -5.80 -2.27 -15.19
C GLN A 24 -5.69 -2.41 -13.68
N PHE A 25 -6.34 -1.53 -12.91
CA PHE A 25 -6.19 -1.48 -11.46
C PHE A 25 -7.36 -2.16 -10.74
N SER A 26 -7.14 -2.56 -9.50
CA SER A 26 -8.10 -3.38 -8.76
C SER A 26 -9.26 -2.61 -8.13
N SER A 27 -9.17 -1.30 -7.90
CA SER A 27 -10.28 -0.50 -7.34
C SER A 27 -11.20 0.12 -8.41
N LYS A 28 -12.39 0.58 -8.01
CA LYS A 28 -13.37 1.23 -8.90
C LYS A 28 -12.93 2.66 -9.23
N VAL A 29 -12.34 2.86 -10.41
CA VAL A 29 -11.80 4.19 -10.83
C VAL A 29 -12.85 5.09 -11.50
N ASP A 30 -13.92 4.51 -12.03
CA ASP A 30 -14.99 5.21 -12.74
C ASP A 30 -15.77 6.19 -11.86
N GLY A 31 -15.90 5.88 -10.56
CA GLY A 31 -16.51 6.75 -9.55
C GLY A 31 -15.57 7.78 -8.90
N LEU A 32 -14.28 7.79 -9.24
CA LEU A 32 -13.33 8.71 -8.60
C LEU A 32 -13.53 10.14 -9.13
N ALA A 33 -14.03 11.04 -8.29
CA ALA A 33 -14.22 12.45 -8.63
C ALA A 33 -12.90 13.25 -8.68
N VAL A 34 -12.88 14.32 -9.48
CA VAL A 34 -11.76 15.28 -9.50
C VAL A 34 -11.59 15.90 -8.10
N GLY A 35 -10.35 16.06 -7.66
CA GLY A 35 -10.04 16.53 -6.30
C GLY A 35 -10.18 15.46 -5.22
N ARG A 36 -10.30 14.18 -5.62
CA ARG A 36 -10.35 13.04 -4.71
C ARG A 36 -9.23 12.05 -4.97
N TRP A 37 -8.91 11.27 -3.95
CA TRP A 37 -7.99 10.13 -4.06
C TRP A 37 -8.58 8.88 -3.39
N GLN A 38 -8.17 7.70 -3.86
CA GLN A 38 -8.50 6.41 -3.23
C GLN A 38 -7.29 5.47 -3.25
N PHE A 39 -7.34 4.39 -2.47
CA PHE A 39 -6.36 3.32 -2.64
C PHE A 39 -6.62 2.54 -3.93
N SER A 40 -5.56 2.03 -4.52
CA SER A 40 -5.65 1.08 -5.62
C SER A 40 -4.39 0.22 -5.67
N ALA A 41 -4.50 -0.91 -6.35
CA ALA A 41 -3.36 -1.78 -6.60
C ALA A 41 -3.33 -2.21 -8.06
N TRP A 42 -2.12 -2.54 -8.53
CA TRP A 42 -1.93 -3.19 -9.80
C TRP A 42 -1.50 -4.63 -9.55
N LEU A 43 -2.27 -5.59 -10.09
CA LEU A 43 -2.05 -7.00 -9.86
C LEU A 43 -1.45 -7.68 -11.09
N ASP A 44 -0.77 -8.82 -10.87
CA ASP A 44 -0.46 -9.74 -11.94
C ASP A 44 -1.63 -10.69 -12.26
N ALA A 45 -1.48 -11.53 -13.28
CA ALA A 45 -2.50 -12.52 -13.67
C ALA A 45 -2.77 -13.57 -12.58
N LYS A 46 -1.87 -13.75 -11.61
CA LYS A 46 -2.02 -14.63 -10.45
C LYS A 46 -2.62 -13.90 -9.24
N GLY A 47 -3.06 -12.65 -9.40
CA GLY A 47 -3.68 -11.84 -8.34
C GLY A 47 -2.68 -11.25 -7.36
N ARG A 48 -1.37 -11.31 -7.62
CA ARG A 48 -0.34 -10.80 -6.70
C ARG A 48 -0.12 -9.30 -6.91
N VAL A 49 0.08 -8.57 -5.83
CA VAL A 49 0.23 -7.11 -5.83
C VAL A 49 1.59 -6.72 -6.40
N ARG A 50 1.61 -6.16 -7.60
CA ARG A 50 2.83 -5.59 -8.23
C ARG A 50 3.13 -4.19 -7.75
N ALA A 51 2.10 -3.43 -7.41
CA ALA A 51 2.19 -2.09 -6.83
C ALA A 51 0.93 -1.79 -6.02
N LEU A 52 1.11 -1.10 -4.89
CA LEU A 52 0.04 -0.49 -4.09
C LEU A 52 0.25 1.02 -4.14
N PHE A 53 -0.82 1.80 -4.27
CA PHE A 53 -0.70 3.25 -4.42
C PHE A 53 -1.95 4.00 -3.99
N HIS A 54 -1.77 5.28 -3.69
CA HIS A 54 -2.87 6.24 -3.75
C HIS A 54 -3.07 6.64 -5.21
N LEU A 55 -4.31 6.57 -5.69
CA LEU A 55 -4.73 7.06 -7.00
C LEU A 55 -5.53 8.34 -6.78
N ALA A 56 -4.95 9.49 -7.14
CA ALA A 56 -5.59 10.80 -7.06
C ALA A 56 -6.01 11.27 -8.45
N ARG A 57 -7.24 11.78 -8.58
CA ARG A 57 -7.71 12.40 -9.83
C ARG A 57 -7.50 13.90 -9.75
N LEU A 58 -6.45 14.37 -10.40
CA LEU A 58 -6.05 15.78 -10.39
C LEU A 58 -7.04 16.63 -11.21
N GLU A 59 -7.37 16.15 -12.40
CA GLU A 59 -8.26 16.80 -13.37
C GLU A 59 -9.05 15.71 -14.13
N GLU A 60 -9.93 16.10 -15.05
CA GLU A 60 -10.84 15.18 -15.73
C GLU A 60 -10.13 13.99 -16.39
N GLN A 61 -8.96 14.23 -17.00
CA GLN A 61 -8.19 13.25 -17.78
C GLN A 61 -6.78 13.04 -17.21
N ARG A 62 -6.56 13.38 -15.94
CA ARG A 62 -5.23 13.42 -15.34
C ARG A 62 -5.26 12.84 -13.93
N TYR A 63 -4.49 11.78 -13.74
CA TYR A 63 -4.38 11.07 -12.48
C TYR A 63 -2.92 11.04 -12.02
N LEU A 64 -2.73 11.11 -10.71
CA LEU A 64 -1.45 10.91 -10.05
C LEU A 64 -1.51 9.62 -9.24
N LEU A 65 -0.50 8.78 -9.40
CA LEU A 65 -0.28 7.65 -8.52
C LEU A 65 0.90 7.98 -7.61
N LEU A 66 0.69 7.87 -6.29
CA LEU A 66 1.75 7.85 -5.30
C LEU A 66 1.97 6.40 -4.86
N LEU A 67 3.08 5.81 -5.29
CA LEU A 67 3.41 4.42 -4.97
C LEU A 67 3.73 4.27 -3.49
N ARG A 68 3.15 3.24 -2.89
CA ARG A 68 3.42 2.77 -1.53
C ARG A 68 4.28 1.50 -1.61
N GLY A 69 5.41 1.62 -2.30
CA GLY A 69 6.30 0.52 -2.65
C GLY A 69 6.42 0.31 -4.16
N GLY A 70 7.62 -0.08 -4.60
CA GLY A 70 7.98 -0.21 -6.01
C GLY A 70 8.49 1.08 -6.62
N GLU A 71 8.86 1.03 -7.90
CA GLU A 71 9.50 2.14 -8.62
C GLU A 71 8.60 2.62 -9.78
N ALA A 72 8.41 3.93 -9.89
CA ALA A 72 7.51 4.53 -10.87
C ALA A 72 7.96 4.22 -12.31
N ALA A 73 9.25 4.31 -12.59
CA ALA A 73 9.81 4.02 -13.92
C ALA A 73 9.56 2.56 -14.34
N ALA A 74 9.81 1.61 -13.45
CA ALA A 74 9.58 0.19 -13.71
C ALA A 74 8.08 -0.12 -13.92
N MET A 75 7.20 0.53 -13.15
CA MET A 75 5.75 0.39 -13.33
C MET A 75 5.29 0.96 -14.68
N VAL A 76 5.81 2.12 -15.10
CA VAL A 76 5.50 2.73 -16.41
C VAL A 76 5.94 1.81 -17.55
N GLU A 77 7.18 1.30 -17.52
CA GLU A 77 7.68 0.40 -18.57
C GLU A 77 6.82 -0.86 -18.71
N ALA A 78 6.41 -1.43 -17.58
CA ALA A 78 5.58 -2.62 -17.57
C ALA A 78 4.13 -2.32 -18.01
N LEU A 79 3.55 -1.18 -17.61
CA LEU A 79 2.20 -0.76 -18.02
C LEU A 79 2.13 -0.38 -19.49
N GLN A 80 3.22 0.12 -20.08
CA GLN A 80 3.28 0.53 -21.48
C GLN A 80 2.89 -0.60 -22.44
N ARG A 81 3.14 -1.86 -22.04
CA ARG A 81 2.80 -3.08 -22.80
C ARG A 81 1.29 -3.30 -22.94
N PHE A 82 0.50 -2.66 -22.07
CA PHE A 82 -0.96 -2.74 -22.08
C PHE A 82 -1.61 -1.54 -22.77
N VAL A 83 -0.81 -0.52 -23.15
CA VAL A 83 -1.29 0.64 -23.90
C VAL A 83 -1.46 0.25 -25.37
N PHE A 84 -2.57 -0.42 -25.69
CA PHE A 84 -2.92 -0.79 -27.06
C PHE A 84 -4.12 0.03 -27.53
N ARG A 85 -3.89 0.94 -28.48
CA ARG A 85 -4.89 1.87 -29.05
C ARG A 85 -5.52 2.88 -28.06
N SER A 86 -5.31 2.73 -26.76
CA SER A 86 -5.70 3.71 -25.76
C SER A 86 -4.89 5.00 -25.93
N ARG A 87 -5.59 6.13 -25.99
CA ARG A 87 -5.02 7.48 -25.96
C ARG A 87 -4.70 7.86 -24.53
N VAL A 88 -3.63 7.25 -24.03
CA VAL A 88 -3.13 7.45 -22.67
C VAL A 88 -1.61 7.58 -22.69
N ARG A 89 -1.09 8.45 -21.82
CA ARG A 89 0.33 8.65 -21.57
C ARG A 89 0.62 8.33 -20.12
N LEU A 90 1.70 7.58 -19.91
CA LEU A 90 2.25 7.21 -18.61
C LEU A 90 3.59 7.91 -18.45
N THR A 91 3.77 8.67 -17.37
CA THR A 91 5.01 9.42 -17.12
C THR A 91 5.46 9.20 -15.69
N ALA A 92 6.63 8.60 -15.49
CA ALA A 92 7.28 8.59 -14.18
C ALA A 92 7.79 10.00 -13.88
N LEU A 93 7.45 10.54 -12.72
CA LEU A 93 7.92 11.85 -12.29
C LEU A 93 9.26 11.72 -11.56
N PRO A 94 10.08 12.80 -11.53
CA PRO A 94 11.24 12.84 -10.65
C PRO A 94 10.86 12.58 -9.19
N ALA A 95 11.84 12.09 -8.42
CA ALA A 95 11.73 11.91 -6.98
C ALA A 95 11.16 13.16 -6.30
N ARG A 96 10.13 12.96 -5.46
CA ARG A 96 9.50 14.01 -4.66
C ARG A 96 9.67 13.71 -3.17
N GLY A 97 9.62 14.75 -2.35
CA GLY A 97 9.61 14.62 -0.90
C GLY A 97 8.22 14.27 -0.37
N LEU A 98 8.19 13.51 0.72
CA LEU A 98 7.00 13.29 1.54
C LEU A 98 7.12 14.05 2.85
N SER A 99 6.04 14.69 3.27
CA SER A 99 5.94 15.35 4.58
C SER A 99 4.54 15.31 5.15
N THR A 100 4.45 15.61 6.43
CA THR A 100 3.22 15.60 7.19
C THR A 100 2.56 16.96 7.13
N GLY A 101 1.38 17.02 6.51
CA GLY A 101 0.51 18.18 6.50
C GLY A 101 -0.55 18.12 7.61
N PRO A 102 -1.30 19.21 7.81
CA PRO A 102 -2.39 19.27 8.78
C PRO A 102 -3.49 18.26 8.45
N ALA A 103 -4.27 17.87 9.45
CA ALA A 103 -5.43 17.00 9.29
C ALA A 103 -6.38 17.54 8.20
N GLN A 104 -6.75 16.67 7.27
CA GLN A 104 -7.67 16.95 6.18
C GLN A 104 -8.61 15.76 5.99
N PRO A 105 -9.86 15.95 5.50
CA PRO A 105 -10.80 14.86 5.31
C PRO A 105 -10.22 13.75 4.44
N LEU A 106 -10.50 12.50 4.82
CA LEU A 106 -10.07 11.33 4.08
C LEU A 106 -10.55 11.40 2.62
N HIS A 107 -9.70 11.00 1.68
CA HIS A 107 -9.96 11.00 0.23
C HIS A 107 -10.07 12.37 -0.43
N VAL A 108 -9.88 13.48 0.29
CA VAL A 108 -9.77 14.81 -0.32
C VAL A 108 -8.35 15.03 -0.80
N MET A 109 -8.21 15.62 -1.99
CA MET A 109 -6.93 16.05 -2.55
C MET A 109 -7.00 17.54 -2.87
N THR A 110 -5.95 18.27 -2.49
CA THR A 110 -5.74 19.65 -2.95
C THR A 110 -4.39 19.77 -3.66
N MET A 111 -4.27 20.81 -4.49
CA MET A 111 -3.04 21.13 -5.20
C MET A 111 -2.73 22.61 -5.09
N GLU A 112 -1.46 22.91 -4.82
CA GLU A 112 -0.92 24.27 -4.83
C GLU A 112 0.41 24.24 -5.58
N GLY A 113 0.43 24.79 -6.80
CA GLY A 113 1.58 24.70 -7.69
C GLY A 113 1.95 23.24 -8.01
N ASP A 114 3.15 22.82 -7.62
CA ASP A 114 3.64 21.45 -7.82
C ASP A 114 3.30 20.50 -6.67
N ALA A 115 2.80 21.04 -5.54
CA ALA A 115 2.55 20.31 -4.32
C ALA A 115 1.15 19.70 -4.34
N VAL A 116 1.06 18.45 -3.95
CA VAL A 116 -0.19 17.70 -3.82
C VAL A 116 -0.36 17.33 -2.36
N SER A 117 -1.53 17.63 -1.80
CA SER A 117 -1.91 17.25 -0.44
C SER A 117 -2.97 16.18 -0.50
N LEU A 118 -2.71 15.01 0.08
CA LEU A 118 -3.65 13.90 0.17
C LEU A 118 -4.20 13.82 1.60
N GLY A 119 -5.46 14.20 1.80
CA GLY A 119 -6.12 14.15 3.10
C GLY A 119 -6.35 12.72 3.58
N CYS A 120 -5.81 12.40 4.74
CA CYS A 120 -5.77 11.06 5.34
C CYS A 120 -6.64 10.97 6.62
N GLY A 121 -7.50 11.95 6.88
CA GLY A 121 -8.30 12.06 8.10
C GLY A 121 -7.51 12.69 9.24
N SER A 122 -6.53 11.96 9.79
CA SER A 122 -5.71 12.39 10.94
C SER A 122 -4.59 13.37 10.57
N HIS A 123 -4.16 13.36 9.31
CA HIS A 123 -3.12 14.19 8.74
C HIS A 123 -3.38 14.37 7.24
N ALA A 124 -2.53 15.14 6.57
CA ALA A 124 -2.39 15.09 5.12
C ALA A 124 -0.99 14.54 4.78
N LEU A 125 -0.91 13.78 3.69
CA LEU A 125 0.37 13.40 3.10
C LEU A 125 0.70 14.39 1.99
N LEU A 126 1.74 15.20 2.21
CA LEU A 126 2.20 16.21 1.26
C LEU A 126 3.23 15.60 0.32
N VAL A 127 3.09 15.88 -0.98
CA VAL A 127 3.97 15.38 -2.04
C VAL A 127 4.43 16.56 -2.89
N SER A 128 5.71 16.94 -2.82
CA SER A 128 6.25 18.08 -3.59
C SER A 128 7.72 17.85 -3.95
N ALA A 129 8.19 18.49 -5.03
CA ALA A 129 9.61 18.44 -5.38
C ALA A 129 10.48 19.36 -4.48
N THR A 130 9.87 20.31 -3.78
CA THR A 130 10.59 21.38 -3.05
C THR A 130 10.33 21.38 -1.54
N ALA A 131 9.40 20.57 -1.05
CA ALA A 131 9.10 20.50 0.37
C ALA A 131 10.21 19.81 1.18
N SER A 132 10.40 20.27 2.43
CA SER A 132 11.17 19.52 3.43
C SER A 132 10.54 18.15 3.64
N THR A 133 11.36 17.11 3.79
CA THR A 133 10.91 15.75 4.07
C THR A 133 10.79 15.52 5.57
N ASP A 134 9.71 14.86 5.99
CA ASP A 134 9.56 14.29 7.34
C ASP A 134 8.83 12.95 7.27
N ASP A 135 8.79 12.23 8.39
CA ASP A 135 8.22 10.89 8.48
C ASP A 135 7.16 10.73 9.58
N ALA A 136 6.67 11.84 10.17
CA ALA A 136 5.70 11.77 11.27
C ALA A 136 4.38 11.09 10.84
N TRP A 137 4.00 11.24 9.57
CA TRP A 137 2.86 10.56 8.94
C TRP A 137 2.97 9.03 9.00
N ARG A 138 4.18 8.45 9.04
CA ARG A 138 4.37 6.98 9.05
C ARG A 138 3.75 6.37 10.30
N ALA A 139 3.99 6.96 11.47
CA ALA A 139 3.41 6.48 12.73
C ALA A 139 1.88 6.50 12.70
N LEU A 140 1.28 7.52 12.08
CA LEU A 140 -0.18 7.63 11.94
C LEU A 140 -0.72 6.54 10.99
N GLN A 141 -0.12 6.40 9.82
CA GLN A 141 -0.54 5.43 8.82
C GLN A 141 -0.29 3.98 9.25
N LEU A 142 0.77 3.71 10.01
CA LEU A 142 1.05 2.42 10.63
C LEU A 142 -0.07 2.03 11.60
N ARG A 143 -0.53 2.98 12.44
CA ARG A 143 -1.66 2.79 13.37
C ARG A 143 -2.98 2.54 12.65
N ASP A 144 -3.18 3.16 11.49
CA ASP A 144 -4.36 2.96 10.65
C ASP A 144 -4.30 1.68 9.79
N GLY A 145 -3.14 1.00 9.80
CA GLY A 145 -2.89 -0.23 9.04
C GLY A 145 -2.81 0.02 7.54
N TRP A 146 -2.13 1.09 7.12
CA TRP A 146 -1.94 1.46 5.72
C TRP A 146 -0.54 1.04 5.26
N PRO A 147 -0.41 -0.10 4.56
CA PRO A 147 0.90 -0.65 4.28
C PRO A 147 1.70 0.18 3.27
N TRP A 148 3.01 0.24 3.50
CA TRP A 148 4.02 0.42 2.46
C TRP A 148 4.62 -0.95 2.18
N LEU A 149 4.74 -1.32 0.90
CA LEU A 149 5.21 -2.63 0.51
C LEU A 149 6.71 -2.61 0.26
N PRO A 150 7.53 -3.29 1.09
CA PRO A 150 8.94 -3.48 0.80
C PRO A 150 9.12 -4.39 -0.42
N ALA A 151 10.26 -4.30 -1.10
CA ALA A 151 10.52 -5.03 -2.34
C ALA A 151 10.21 -6.54 -2.29
N PRO A 152 10.52 -7.29 -1.22
CA PRO A 152 10.19 -8.72 -1.13
C PRO A 152 8.68 -9.04 -1.16
N MET A 153 7.84 -8.06 -0.81
CA MET A 153 6.38 -8.23 -0.76
C MET A 153 5.68 -7.90 -2.08
N LEU A 154 6.38 -7.21 -2.99
CA LEU A 154 5.89 -6.92 -4.34
C LEU A 154 5.95 -8.18 -5.22
N GLY A 155 4.86 -8.49 -5.92
CA GLY A 155 4.74 -9.66 -6.78
C GLY A 155 4.66 -11.00 -6.04
N THR A 156 4.57 -10.98 -4.71
CA THR A 156 4.46 -12.19 -3.85
C THR A 156 3.14 -12.21 -3.08
N SER A 157 2.69 -11.05 -2.59
CA SER A 157 1.51 -10.92 -1.72
C SER A 157 0.20 -10.86 -2.50
N LEU A 158 -0.84 -11.52 -1.99
CA LEU A 158 -2.22 -11.34 -2.46
C LEU A 158 -2.87 -10.17 -1.69
N PRO A 159 -3.83 -9.43 -2.28
CA PRO A 159 -4.48 -8.30 -1.62
C PRO A 159 -5.10 -8.61 -0.25
N ALA A 160 -5.70 -9.81 -0.10
CA ALA A 160 -6.27 -10.23 1.17
C ALA A 160 -5.22 -10.38 2.29
N ALA A 161 -3.99 -10.79 1.96
CA ALA A 161 -2.91 -10.88 2.95
C ALA A 161 -2.55 -9.51 3.54
N LEU A 162 -2.77 -8.46 2.75
CA LEU A 162 -2.49 -7.07 3.07
C LEU A 162 -3.75 -6.31 3.51
N SER A 163 -4.88 -7.00 3.68
CA SER A 163 -6.17 -6.45 4.09
C SER A 163 -6.64 -5.27 3.23
N LEU A 164 -6.38 -5.35 1.92
CA LEU A 164 -6.63 -4.27 0.97
C LEU A 164 -8.11 -4.02 0.65
N GLN A 165 -8.99 -4.99 0.91
CA GLN A 165 -10.44 -4.85 0.77
C GLN A 165 -10.99 -3.81 1.73
N ARG A 166 -10.49 -3.77 2.98
CA ARG A 166 -10.83 -2.76 3.99
C ARG A 166 -10.54 -1.34 3.53
N LEU A 167 -9.57 -1.18 2.62
CA LEU A 167 -9.15 0.11 2.08
C LEU A 167 -9.84 0.46 0.76
N ASP A 168 -10.83 -0.33 0.32
CA ASP A 168 -11.47 -0.24 -0.99
C ASP A 168 -10.47 -0.26 -2.17
N ALA A 169 -9.27 -0.80 -1.95
CA ALA A 169 -8.22 -0.88 -2.96
C ALA A 169 -8.49 -1.99 -3.98
N VAL A 170 -9.48 -2.84 -3.71
CA VAL A 170 -9.87 -3.98 -4.53
C VAL A 170 -11.39 -4.06 -4.59
N ALA A 171 -11.94 -4.07 -5.80
CA ALA A 171 -13.35 -4.27 -6.05
C ALA A 171 -13.55 -5.61 -6.76
N VAL A 172 -14.34 -6.50 -6.16
CA VAL A 172 -14.72 -7.78 -6.78
C VAL A 172 -15.87 -7.62 -7.77
N ASP A 173 -16.65 -6.56 -7.61
CA ASP A 173 -17.91 -6.26 -8.29
C ASP A 173 -17.77 -5.19 -9.39
N LYS A 174 -16.57 -5.06 -9.98
CA LYS A 174 -16.32 -4.19 -11.15
C LYS A 174 -15.97 -5.00 -12.40
N GLY A 175 -15.84 -4.30 -13.54
CA GLY A 175 -15.39 -4.90 -14.79
C GLY A 175 -14.02 -5.59 -14.69
N CYS A 176 -13.69 -6.40 -15.69
CA CYS A 176 -12.49 -7.24 -15.67
C CYS A 176 -11.20 -6.45 -15.46
N TYR A 177 -10.33 -6.95 -14.57
CA TYR A 177 -8.95 -6.48 -14.39
C TYR A 177 -8.01 -7.67 -14.14
N PRO A 178 -6.69 -7.51 -14.38
CA PRO A 178 -5.72 -8.58 -14.15
C PRO A 178 -5.81 -9.15 -12.72
N GLY A 179 -5.87 -10.47 -12.60
CA GLY A 179 -5.88 -11.15 -11.30
C GLY A 179 -7.22 -11.17 -10.55
N GLN A 180 -8.28 -10.54 -11.09
CA GLN A 180 -9.60 -10.49 -10.44
C GLN A 180 -10.16 -11.88 -10.11
N GLU A 181 -9.98 -12.88 -10.97
CA GLU A 181 -10.49 -14.24 -10.72
C GLU A 181 -9.95 -14.83 -9.41
N ILE A 182 -8.65 -14.63 -9.15
CA ILE A 182 -8.00 -15.11 -7.92
C ILE A 182 -8.53 -14.36 -6.70
N VAL A 183 -8.67 -13.03 -6.82
CA VAL A 183 -9.24 -12.18 -5.77
C VAL A 183 -10.68 -12.60 -5.45
N ALA A 184 -11.53 -12.74 -6.47
CA ALA A 184 -12.93 -13.11 -6.30
C ALA A 184 -13.06 -14.52 -5.69
N ARG A 185 -12.25 -15.48 -6.15
CA ARG A 185 -12.22 -16.83 -5.56
C ARG A 185 -11.88 -16.79 -4.08
N LEU A 186 -10.90 -15.98 -3.69
CA LEU A 186 -10.48 -15.85 -2.30
C LEU A 186 -11.57 -15.21 -1.43
N HIS A 187 -12.23 -14.18 -1.96
CA HIS A 187 -13.35 -13.49 -1.31
C HIS A 187 -14.54 -14.44 -1.06
N PHE A 188 -14.89 -15.30 -2.01
CA PHE A 188 -16.08 -16.16 -1.90
C PHE A 188 -15.86 -17.57 -1.35
N ARG A 189 -14.62 -18.11 -1.37
CA ARG A 189 -14.40 -19.56 -1.16
C ARG A 189 -13.23 -19.96 -0.26
N GLY A 190 -12.62 -19.06 0.50
CA GLY A 190 -11.59 -19.54 1.41
C GLY A 190 -10.84 -18.54 2.26
N GLY A 191 -10.99 -17.23 2.03
CA GLY A 191 -10.20 -16.23 2.73
C GLY A 191 -8.69 -16.45 2.55
N HIS A 192 -7.88 -15.60 3.15
CA HIS A 192 -6.44 -15.82 3.24
C HIS A 192 -6.09 -16.41 4.61
N LYS A 193 -4.94 -17.08 4.74
CA LYS A 193 -4.44 -17.61 6.03
C LYS A 193 -3.40 -16.70 6.69
N ARG A 194 -3.20 -15.52 6.10
CA ARG A 194 -2.32 -14.48 6.61
C ARG A 194 -3.05 -13.17 6.52
N HIS A 195 -2.90 -12.30 7.50
CA HIS A 195 -3.52 -10.99 7.49
C HIS A 195 -2.58 -9.93 8.04
N LEU A 196 -3.01 -8.67 7.89
CA LEU A 196 -2.28 -7.53 8.37
C LEU A 196 -2.47 -7.36 9.88
N HIS A 197 -1.36 -7.14 10.58
CA HIS A 197 -1.33 -6.89 12.01
C HIS A 197 -0.41 -5.71 12.32
N ARG A 198 -0.73 -5.02 13.41
CA ARG A 198 0.15 -4.08 14.08
C ARG A 198 0.59 -4.67 15.41
N GLY A 199 1.85 -4.46 15.76
CA GLY A 199 2.40 -4.91 17.03
C GLY A 199 3.66 -4.15 17.42
N THR A 200 4.31 -4.61 18.48
CA THR A 200 5.61 -4.11 18.90
C THR A 200 6.66 -5.21 18.93
N THR A 201 7.90 -4.85 18.64
CA THR A 201 9.06 -5.74 18.78
C THR A 201 10.06 -5.19 19.79
N SER A 202 10.67 -6.06 20.60
CA SER A 202 11.74 -5.66 21.53
C SER A 202 13.14 -5.71 20.91
N GLN A 203 13.27 -6.29 19.71
CA GLN A 203 14.52 -6.34 18.95
C GLN A 203 14.35 -5.53 17.65
N PRO A 204 15.45 -4.94 17.14
CA PRO A 204 15.44 -4.25 15.86
C PRO A 204 15.05 -5.19 14.72
N VAL A 205 14.07 -4.76 13.93
CA VAL A 205 13.63 -5.40 12.69
C VAL A 205 13.63 -4.36 11.58
N GLN A 206 13.64 -4.83 10.33
CA GLN A 206 13.57 -3.98 9.15
C GLN A 206 12.36 -4.32 8.29
N ALA A 207 11.84 -3.34 7.57
CA ALA A 207 10.86 -3.58 6.53
C ALA A 207 11.42 -4.59 5.50
N GLY A 208 10.68 -5.65 5.23
CA GLY A 208 11.09 -6.77 4.38
C GLY A 208 11.64 -7.97 5.15
N ASP A 209 11.89 -7.87 6.46
CA ASP A 209 12.32 -9.01 7.27
C ASP A 209 11.27 -10.12 7.26
N ALA A 210 11.70 -11.34 6.96
CA ALA A 210 10.87 -12.53 7.10
C ALA A 210 10.79 -12.96 8.57
N LEU A 211 9.56 -13.18 9.05
CA LEU A 211 9.31 -13.76 10.38
C LEU A 211 9.32 -15.28 10.24
N ARG A 212 10.20 -15.95 11.00
CA ARG A 212 10.39 -17.41 10.92
C ARG A 212 10.32 -18.09 12.28
N ILE A 213 9.70 -19.27 12.30
CA ILE A 213 9.65 -20.23 13.43
C ILE A 213 10.05 -21.60 12.87
N ASP A 214 11.02 -22.28 13.49
CA ASP A 214 11.53 -23.59 13.04
C ASP A 214 11.84 -23.63 11.53
N ASP A 215 12.54 -22.59 11.04
CA ASP A 215 12.86 -22.35 9.63
C ASP A 215 11.68 -22.22 8.66
N ARG A 216 10.44 -22.23 9.14
CA ARG A 216 9.25 -21.90 8.35
C ARG A 216 8.99 -20.39 8.40
N GLU A 217 8.81 -19.77 7.24
CA GLU A 217 8.31 -18.40 7.15
C GLU A 217 6.82 -18.35 7.53
N VAL A 218 6.52 -17.58 8.57
CA VAL A 218 5.17 -17.38 9.09
C VAL A 218 4.66 -15.96 8.87
N GLY A 219 5.48 -15.05 8.34
CA GLY A 219 5.09 -13.67 8.11
C GLY A 219 6.22 -12.81 7.56
N CYS A 220 5.93 -11.52 7.37
CA CYS A 220 6.90 -10.52 6.92
C CYS A 220 6.57 -9.15 7.53
N VAL A 221 7.60 -8.42 7.95
CA VAL A 221 7.49 -7.04 8.41
C VAL A 221 7.33 -6.12 7.19
N LEU A 222 6.29 -5.28 7.19
CA LEU A 222 6.01 -4.33 6.11
C LEU A 222 6.59 -2.94 6.39
N ASP A 223 6.40 -2.45 7.61
CA ASP A 223 6.86 -1.12 8.02
C ASP A 223 7.26 -1.12 9.50
N VAL A 224 8.19 -0.23 9.85
CA VAL A 224 8.78 -0.11 11.19
C VAL A 224 8.92 1.37 11.53
N VAL A 225 8.35 1.76 12.66
CA VAL A 225 8.55 3.08 13.26
C VAL A 225 9.17 2.87 14.63
N ASP A 226 10.41 3.32 14.80
CA ASP A 226 11.11 3.20 16.08
C ASP A 226 10.47 4.11 17.14
N GLY A 227 10.20 3.54 18.32
CA GLY A 227 9.81 4.26 19.52
C GLY A 227 10.86 4.19 20.61
N ASP A 228 10.61 4.85 21.74
CA ASP A 228 11.47 4.79 22.92
C ASP A 228 11.39 3.40 23.57
N GLY A 229 12.31 2.51 23.18
CA GLY A 229 12.51 1.18 23.79
C GLY A 229 11.85 -0.01 23.08
N ALA A 230 10.88 0.23 22.18
CA ALA A 230 10.30 -0.80 21.31
C ALA A 230 9.91 -0.19 19.96
N SER A 231 10.07 -0.95 18.88
CA SER A 231 9.64 -0.52 17.54
C SER A 231 8.18 -0.91 17.31
N ASP A 232 7.39 0.03 16.80
CA ASP A 232 6.02 -0.21 16.32
C ASP A 232 6.11 -0.76 14.90
N VAL A 233 5.43 -1.87 14.64
CA VAL A 233 5.58 -2.64 13.39
C VAL A 233 4.24 -2.90 12.75
N LEU A 234 4.20 -2.75 11.43
CA LEU A 234 3.14 -3.30 10.57
C LEU A 234 3.68 -4.57 9.91
N LEU A 235 2.92 -5.65 9.94
CA LEU A 235 3.38 -6.95 9.44
C LEU A 235 2.23 -7.79 8.91
N VAL A 236 2.56 -8.73 8.03
CA VAL A 236 1.67 -9.82 7.63
C VAL A 236 2.07 -11.07 8.43
N LEU A 237 1.11 -11.78 9.01
CA LEU A 237 1.37 -12.99 9.81
C LEU A 237 0.36 -14.08 9.51
N ASP A 238 0.78 -15.34 9.58
CA ASP A 238 -0.08 -16.52 9.62
C ASP A 238 -1.12 -16.39 10.75
N ASP A 239 -2.40 -16.62 10.45
CA ASP A 239 -3.50 -16.43 11.41
C ASP A 239 -3.38 -17.31 12.65
N ASP A 240 -2.86 -18.54 12.49
CA ASP A 240 -2.62 -19.46 13.59
C ASP A 240 -1.59 -18.90 14.57
N ILE A 241 -0.52 -18.26 14.07
CA ILE A 241 0.50 -17.62 14.91
C ILE A 241 -0.06 -16.36 15.55
N ALA A 242 -0.85 -15.57 14.81
CA ALA A 242 -1.52 -14.40 15.36
C ALA A 242 -2.50 -14.79 16.50
N ALA A 243 -3.23 -15.89 16.35
CA ALA A 243 -4.11 -16.42 17.38
C ALA A 243 -3.34 -16.87 18.64
N GLN A 244 -2.21 -17.57 18.46
CA GLN A 244 -1.33 -17.95 19.57
C GLN A 244 -0.80 -16.74 20.34
N LEU A 245 -0.31 -15.71 19.65
CA LEU A 245 0.18 -14.48 20.27
C LEU A 245 -0.91 -13.78 21.09
N ARG A 246 -2.14 -13.70 20.57
CA ARG A 246 -3.27 -13.11 21.30
C ARG A 246 -3.69 -13.93 22.52
N ALA A 247 -3.47 -15.25 22.49
CA ALA A 247 -3.70 -16.14 23.62
C ALA A 247 -2.57 -16.08 24.68
N GLY A 248 -1.55 -15.23 24.48
CA GLY A 248 -0.42 -15.06 25.41
C GLY A 248 0.70 -16.09 25.22
N ALA A 249 0.68 -16.86 24.13
CA ALA A 249 1.80 -17.74 23.79
C ALA A 249 3.01 -16.92 23.33
N THR A 250 4.21 -17.48 23.48
CA THR A 250 5.47 -16.89 23.02
C THR A 250 6.14 -17.81 21.99
N PRO A 251 5.70 -17.76 20.72
CA PRO A 251 6.33 -18.52 19.66
C PRO A 251 7.83 -18.18 19.57
N SER A 252 8.66 -19.20 19.33
CA SER A 252 10.11 -19.03 19.25
C SER A 252 10.51 -18.52 17.86
N PHE A 253 10.36 -17.21 17.65
CA PHE A 253 10.86 -16.57 16.44
C PHE A 253 12.38 -16.62 16.37
N GLN A 254 12.94 -16.71 15.17
CA GLN A 254 14.38 -16.55 14.95
C GLN A 254 14.88 -15.20 15.53
N ARG A 255 16.16 -15.17 15.91
CA ARG A 255 16.81 -14.01 16.58
C ARG A 255 16.19 -13.66 17.95
N ALA A 256 15.43 -14.58 18.55
CA ALA A 256 14.72 -14.38 19.80
C ALA A 256 13.81 -13.15 19.78
N LEU A 257 13.19 -12.89 18.62
CA LEU A 257 12.28 -11.76 18.43
C LEU A 257 11.04 -11.94 19.33
N ALA A 258 10.81 -11.00 20.24
CA ALA A 258 9.54 -10.93 20.98
C ALA A 258 8.58 -10.01 20.22
N LEU A 259 7.45 -10.56 19.80
CA LEU A 259 6.40 -9.84 19.07
C LEU A 259 5.14 -9.81 19.92
N THR A 260 4.57 -8.62 20.13
CA THR A 260 3.25 -8.45 20.76
C THR A 260 2.29 -7.81 19.78
N LEU A 261 1.14 -8.44 19.52
CA LEU A 261 0.12 -7.88 18.63
C LEU A 261 -0.80 -6.90 19.38
N GLN A 262 -1.13 -5.80 18.73
CA GLN A 262 -1.99 -4.74 19.26
C GLN A 262 -3.30 -4.63 18.45
N THR A 263 -3.17 -4.54 17.13
CA THR A 263 -4.32 -4.39 16.23
C THR A 263 -4.23 -5.42 15.11
N SER A 264 -5.36 -5.83 14.56
CA SER A 264 -5.41 -6.78 13.46
C SER A 264 -6.55 -6.45 12.53
N TRP A 265 -6.29 -6.58 11.24
CA TRP A 265 -7.25 -6.28 10.20
C TRP A 265 -7.45 -7.51 9.35
N SER A 266 -8.63 -8.11 9.39
CA SER A 266 -8.98 -9.17 8.44
C SER A 266 -9.18 -8.59 7.04
N ALA A 267 -9.13 -9.47 6.04
CA ALA A 267 -9.55 -9.18 4.68
C ALA A 267 -11.07 -9.01 4.57
#